data_AF-A0A8S9IQP9-F1
#
_entry.id   AF-A0A8S9IQP9-F1
#
_cell.length_a   1.000
_cell.length_b   1.000
_cell.length_c   1.000
_cell.angle_alpha   90.00
_cell.angle_beta   90.00
_cell.angle_gamma   90.00
#
_symmetry.space_group_name_H-M   'P 1'
#
loop_
_entity.id
_entity.type
_entity.pdbx_description
1 polymer ?
#
loop_
_entity_poly.entity_id
_entity_poly.type
_entity_poly.pdbx_seq_one_letter_code
_entity_poly.pdbx_strand_id
1 'polypeptide(L)'
;MPRPIGVKAAKAKGRSKSKASEEEVKSDVEVQSMWELRQQDFALKDKLNKQKLLDHLLAKTEPLSELEMAFKNKLITEMMSS
;
A
#
# COMPACT_ATOMS: atom_id res chain seq x y z
N MET A 1 -59.52 2.85 23.58
CA MET A 1 -59.20 1.84 22.55
C MET A 1 -58.11 2.40 21.65
N PRO A 2 -56.95 1.74 21.47
CA PRO A 2 -55.90 2.26 20.59
C PRO A 2 -56.33 2.16 19.13
N ARG A 3 -55.97 3.16 18.31
CA ARG A 3 -56.34 3.23 16.89
C ARG A 3 -55.47 2.29 16.06
N PRO A 4 -56.01 1.60 15.03
CA PRO A 4 -55.24 0.71 14.18
C PRO A 4 -54.14 1.48 13.42
N ILE A 5 -52.98 0.85 13.25
CA ILE A 5 -51.84 1.48 12.59
C ILE A 5 -52.18 1.74 11.12
N GLY A 6 -52.11 3.01 10.70
CA GLY A 6 -52.41 3.39 9.33
C GLY A 6 -51.32 2.90 8.36
N VAL A 7 -51.70 2.60 7.12
CA VAL A 7 -50.80 2.17 6.02
C VAL A 7 -49.61 3.14 5.83
N LYS A 8 -49.79 4.43 6.14
CA LYS A 8 -48.73 5.45 6.15
C LYS A 8 -47.66 5.21 7.24
N ALA A 9 -48.03 4.75 8.43
CA ALA A 9 -47.10 4.43 9.51
C ALA A 9 -46.36 3.10 9.26
N ALA A 10 -47.04 2.11 8.64
CA ALA A 10 -46.41 0.86 8.21
C ALA A 10 -45.34 1.10 7.11
N LYS A 11 -45.61 2.00 6.15
CA LYS A 11 -44.61 2.39 5.14
C LYS A 11 -43.45 3.22 5.69
N ALA A 12 -43.65 3.99 6.77
CA ALA A 12 -42.58 4.74 7.41
C ALA A 12 -41.53 3.82 8.05
N LYS A 13 -41.95 2.68 8.63
CA LYS A 13 -41.04 1.66 9.20
C LYS A 13 -40.23 0.91 8.12
N GLY A 14 -40.71 0.87 6.88
CA GLY A 14 -39.99 0.32 5.73
C GLY A 14 -38.93 1.25 5.12
N ARG A 15 -38.91 2.54 5.49
CA ARG A 15 -37.84 3.49 5.11
C ARG A 15 -36.76 3.56 6.18
N SER A 16 -36.40 2.42 6.76
CA SER A 16 -35.13 2.28 7.46
C SER A 16 -34.04 2.63 6.47
N LYS A 17 -33.45 3.80 6.69
CA LYS A 17 -32.24 4.33 6.08
C LYS A 17 -31.33 3.17 5.67
N SER A 18 -31.06 3.10 4.38
CA SER A 18 -30.07 2.25 3.72
C SER A 18 -28.95 1.84 4.67
N LYS A 19 -28.81 0.54 4.91
CA LYS A 19 -27.57 -0.07 5.38
C LYS A 19 -26.49 0.16 4.30
N ALA A 20 -25.96 1.37 4.20
CA ALA A 20 -24.66 1.62 3.58
C ALA A 20 -23.55 1.31 4.60
N SER A 21 -23.68 0.21 5.37
CA SER A 21 -23.23 0.25 6.77
C SER A 21 -22.28 -0.84 7.22
N GLU A 22 -21.88 -1.79 6.38
CA GLU A 22 -20.82 -2.73 6.76
C GLU A 22 -19.98 -3.21 5.58
N GLU A 23 -20.59 -3.49 4.43
CA GLU A 23 -19.87 -4.05 3.29
C GLU A 23 -18.96 -3.03 2.61
N GLU A 24 -19.44 -1.80 2.38
CA GLU A 24 -18.62 -0.70 1.82
C GLU A 24 -17.50 -0.27 2.78
N VAL A 25 -17.76 -0.28 4.09
CA VAL A 25 -16.74 0.04 5.10
C VAL A 25 -15.68 -1.06 5.19
N LYS A 26 -16.08 -2.35 5.06
CA LYS A 26 -15.14 -3.47 4.98
C LYS A 26 -14.30 -3.40 3.71
N SER A 27 -14.89 -3.05 2.56
CA SER A 27 -14.12 -2.89 1.32
C SER A 27 -13.12 -1.73 1.38
N ASP A 28 -13.47 -0.61 2.02
CA ASP A 28 -12.54 0.51 2.21
C ASP A 28 -11.37 0.14 3.11
N VAL A 29 -11.62 -0.61 4.18
CA VAL A 29 -10.58 -1.13 5.08
C VAL A 29 -9.68 -2.14 4.36
N GLU A 30 -10.25 -3.00 3.52
CA GLU A 30 -9.48 -3.94 2.69
C GLU A 30 -8.59 -3.21 1.67
N VAL A 31 -9.10 -2.16 1.02
CA VAL A 31 -8.33 -1.34 0.08
C VAL A 31 -7.20 -0.59 0.79
N GLN A 32 -7.44 -0.05 1.98
CA GLN A 32 -6.39 0.59 2.78
C GLN A 32 -5.31 -0.40 3.17
N SER A 33 -5.68 -1.60 3.64
CA SER A 33 -4.74 -2.66 3.99
C SER A 33 -3.90 -3.11 2.79
N MET A 34 -4.52 -3.29 1.63
CA MET A 34 -3.79 -3.60 0.39
C MET A 34 -2.81 -2.50 -0.01
N TRP A 35 -3.19 -1.22 0.18
CA TRP A 35 -2.32 -0.09 -0.12
C TRP A 35 -1.11 -0.03 0.82
N GLU A 36 -1.32 -0.23 2.12
CA GLU A 36 -0.25 -0.30 3.12
C GLU A 36 0.74 -1.44 2.83
N LEU A 37 0.23 -2.64 2.53
CA LEU A 37 1.07 -3.78 2.14
C LEU A 37 1.88 -3.47 0.88
N ARG A 38 1.27 -2.81 -0.10
CA ARG A 38 1.96 -2.40 -1.33
C ARG A 38 3.05 -1.37 -1.09
N GLN A 39 2.85 -0.43 -0.16
CA GLN A 39 3.87 0.53 0.23
C GLN A 39 5.05 -0.16 0.91
N GLN A 40 4.79 -1.11 1.81
CA GLN A 40 5.85 -1.91 2.44
C GLN A 40 6.63 -2.74 1.41
N ASP A 41 5.93 -3.39 0.49
CA ASP A 41 6.55 -4.16 -0.60
C ASP A 41 7.41 -3.27 -1.51
N PHE A 42 6.96 -2.04 -1.81
CA PHE A 42 7.75 -1.08 -2.58
C PHE A 42 9.06 -0.72 -1.86
N ALA A 43 9.00 -0.45 -0.56
CA ALA A 43 10.20 -0.17 0.23
C ALA A 43 11.18 -1.35 0.27
N LEU A 44 10.68 -2.60 0.35
CA LEU A 44 11.51 -3.80 0.29
C LEU A 44 12.10 -4.01 -1.11
N LYS A 45 11.34 -3.75 -2.17
CA LYS A 45 11.82 -3.82 -3.56
C LYS A 45 12.89 -2.79 -3.84
N ASP A 46 12.77 -1.58 -3.32
CA ASP A 46 13.81 -0.55 -3.47
C ASP A 46 15.13 -1.00 -2.83
N LYS A 47 15.07 -1.59 -1.62
CA LYS A 47 16.25 -2.18 -0.97
C LYS A 47 16.88 -3.29 -1.81
N LEU A 48 16.06 -4.21 -2.33
CA LEU A 48 16.50 -5.30 -3.20
C LEU A 48 17.12 -4.78 -4.50
N ASN A 49 16.54 -3.75 -5.11
CA ASN A 49 17.04 -3.16 -6.35
C ASN A 49 18.41 -2.52 -6.15
N LYS A 50 18.63 -1.81 -5.03
CA LYS A 50 19.96 -1.27 -4.66
C LYS A 50 21.01 -2.38 -4.52
N GLN A 51 20.66 -3.49 -3.87
CA GLN A 51 21.54 -4.67 -3.75
C GLN A 51 21.88 -5.27 -5.12
N LYS A 52 20.87 -5.53 -5.96
CA LYS A 52 21.09 -6.07 -7.31
C LYS A 52 21.95 -5.17 -8.19
N LEU A 53 21.76 -3.85 -8.08
CA LEU A 53 22.56 -2.88 -8.81
C LEU A 53 24.02 -2.91 -8.36
N LEU A 54 24.26 -3.02 -7.04
CA LEU A 54 25.60 -3.16 -6.48
C LEU A 54 26.26 -4.47 -6.93
N ASP A 55 25.54 -5.59 -6.88
CA ASP A 55 26.02 -6.89 -7.35
C ASP A 55 26.43 -6.83 -8.83
N HIS A 56 25.61 -6.18 -9.66
CA HIS A 56 25.93 -6.00 -11.08
C HIS A 56 27.21 -5.16 -11.28
N LEU A 57 27.40 -4.09 -10.49
CA LEU A 57 28.63 -3.28 -10.54
C LEU A 57 29.86 -4.05 -10.06
N LEU A 58 29.69 -4.95 -9.07
CA LEU A 58 30.77 -5.81 -8.56
C LEU A 58 31.10 -6.97 -9.51
N ALA A 59 30.12 -7.46 -10.27
CA ALA A 59 30.30 -8.55 -11.23
C ALA A 59 31.02 -8.11 -12.52
N LYS A 60 31.11 -6.79 -12.80
CA LYS A 60 31.88 -6.29 -13.94
C LYS A 60 33.36 -6.62 -13.74
N THR A 61 33.92 -7.40 -14.67
CA THR A 61 35.34 -7.77 -14.71
C THR A 61 36.22 -6.69 -15.33
N GLU A 62 35.62 -5.71 -16.00
CA GLU A 62 36.30 -4.55 -16.57
C GLU A 62 36.57 -3.48 -15.51
N PRO A 63 37.63 -2.67 -15.66
CA PRO A 63 37.89 -1.57 -14.74
C PRO A 63 36.72 -0.56 -14.80
N LEU A 64 36.08 -0.34 -13.65
CA LEU A 64 35.02 0.64 -13.49
C LEU A 64 35.53 2.04 -13.83
N SER A 65 34.73 2.81 -14.57
CA SER A 65 35.01 4.23 -14.80
C SER A 65 35.02 4.99 -13.48
N GLU A 66 35.73 6.12 -13.40
CA GLU A 66 35.79 6.98 -12.21
C GLU A 66 34.39 7.36 -11.70
N LEU A 67 33.46 7.62 -12.62
CA LEU A 67 32.05 7.91 -12.28
C LEU A 67 31.34 6.69 -11.67
N GLU A 68 31.57 5.50 -12.23
CA GLU A 68 30.96 4.26 -11.73
C GLU A 68 31.53 3.88 -10.36
N MET A 69 32.83 4.10 -10.12
CA MET A 69 33.46 3.92 -8.80
C MET A 69 32.88 4.89 -7.77
N ALA A 70 32.75 6.18 -8.12
CA ALA A 70 32.15 7.17 -7.25
C ALA A 70 30.69 6.82 -6.92
N PHE A 71 29.92 6.35 -7.91
CA PHE A 71 28.55 5.89 -7.71
C PHE A 71 28.49 4.65 -6.81
N LYS A 72 29.34 3.64 -7.05
CA LYS A 72 29.45 2.44 -6.22
C LYS A 72 29.71 2.79 -4.75
N ASN A 73 30.67 3.69 -4.49
CA ASN A 73 31.01 4.10 -3.14
C ASN A 73 29.85 4.83 -2.45
N LYS A 74 29.15 5.72 -3.17
CA LYS A 74 27.94 6.39 -2.64
C LYS A 74 26.85 5.38 -2.30
N LEU A 75 26.59 4.41 -3.17
CA LEU A 75 25.58 3.38 -2.96
C LEU A 75 25.90 2.52 -1.74
N ILE A 76 27.16 2.12 -1.56
CA ILE A 76 27.61 1.40 -0.37
C ILE A 76 27.38 2.23 0.89
N THR A 77 27.78 3.50 0.92
CA THR A 77 27.58 4.37 2.09
C THR A 77 26.11 4.53 2.43
N GLU A 78 25.23 4.72 1.45
CA GLU A 78 23.79 4.84 1.66
C GLU A 78 23.18 3.56 2.25
N MET A 79 23.60 2.39 1.75
CA MET A 79 23.15 1.10 2.26
C MET A 79 23.63 0.81 3.68
N MET A 80 24.84 1.26 4.05
CA MET A 80 25.44 1.05 5.38
C MET A 80 25.00 2.09 6.42
N SER A 81 24.40 3.20 5.98
CA SER A 81 23.90 4.27 6.85
C SER A 81 22.39 4.16 7.15
N SER A 82 21.70 3.18 6.55
CA SER A 82 20.28 2.87 6.77
C SER A 82 20.04 1.88 7.90
#